data_AF-A0A353ZRT7-F1
#
_entry.id   AF-A0A353ZRT7-F1
#
_cell.length_a   1.000
_cell.length_b   1.000
_cell.length_c   1.000
_cell.angle_alpha   90.00
_cell.angle_beta   90.00
_cell.angle_gamma   90.00
#
_symmetry.space_group_name_H-M   'P 1'
#
loop_
_entity.id
_entity.type
_entity.pdbx_description
1 polymer ?
#
loop_
_entity_poly.entity_id
_entity_poly.type
_entity_poly.pdbx_seq_one_letter_code
_entity_poly.pdbx_strand_id
1 'polypeptide(L)' 'MSSGLAAVATGFRGFARYLGGVLGADAYAKYLEHHQAAGHGEPPLTEREFWRDRTDRQDSNPQGRCC' A
#
# COMPACT_ATOMS: atom_id res chain seq x y z
N MET A 1 -35.25 -7.29 2.35
CA MET A 1 -34.59 -7.11 1.04
C MET A 1 -33.19 -6.54 1.24
N SER A 2 -32.30 -7.28 1.92
CA SER A 2 -31.04 -6.70 2.46
C SER A 2 -29.79 -7.50 2.08
N SER A 3 -29.96 -8.76 1.66
CA SER A 3 -28.86 -9.67 1.29
C SER A 3 -28.16 -9.27 -0.01
N GLY A 4 -28.89 -8.67 -0.97
CA GLY A 4 -28.31 -8.20 -2.23
C GLY A 4 -27.32 -7.05 -2.05
N LEU A 5 -27.63 -6.09 -1.16
CA LEU A 5 -26.74 -4.97 -0.84
C LEU A 5 -25.46 -5.44 -0.13
N ALA A 6 -25.59 -6.42 0.78
CA ALA A 6 -24.44 -7.01 1.45
C ALA A 6 -23.50 -7.74 0.47
N ALA A 7 -24.06 -8.50 -0.49
CA ALA A 7 -23.27 -9.19 -1.51
C ALA A 7 -22.53 -8.20 -2.44
N VAL A 8 -23.22 -7.14 -2.88
CA VAL A 8 -22.61 -6.08 -3.71
C VAL A 8 -21.52 -5.33 -2.95
N ALA A 9 -21.74 -5.01 -1.67
CA ALA A 9 -20.73 -4.34 -0.84
C ALA A 9 -19.47 -5.20 -0.64
N THR A 10 -19.62 -6.51 -0.44
CA THR A 10 -18.49 -7.44 -0.34
C THR A 10 -17.74 -7.56 -1.67
N GLY A 11 -18.44 -7.64 -2.80
CA GLY A 11 -17.82 -7.65 -4.12
C GLY A 11 -17.00 -6.38 -4.41
N PHE A 12 -17.55 -5.22 -4.07
CA PHE A 12 -16.87 -3.94 -4.24
C PHE A 12 -15.60 -3.82 -3.37
N ARG A 13 -15.64 -4.30 -2.11
CA ARG A 13 -14.46 -4.35 -1.23
C ARG A 13 -13.36 -5.23 -1.79
N GLY A 14 -13.70 -6.39 -2.35
CA GLY A 14 -12.74 -7.29 -3.00
C GLY A 14 -12.08 -6.62 -4.20
N PHE A 15 -12.87 -5.94 -5.04
CA PHE A 15 -12.36 -5.21 -6.20
C PHE A 15 -11.47 -4.02 -5.80
N ALA A 16 -11.85 -3.25 -4.78
CA ALA A 16 -11.03 -2.16 -4.25
C ALA A 16 -9.70 -2.66 -3.67
N ARG A 17 -9.69 -3.81 -2.98
CA ARG A 17 -8.45 -4.45 -2.51
C ARG A 17 -7.57 -4.91 -3.67
N TYR A 18 -8.17 -5.53 -4.68
CA TYR A 18 -7.46 -5.97 -5.87
C TYR A 18 -6.81 -4.80 -6.62
N LEU A 19 -7.58 -3.75 -6.90
CA LEU A 19 -7.06 -2.53 -7.53
C LEU A 19 -6.02 -1.84 -6.65
N GLY A 20 -6.22 -1.79 -5.33
CA GLY A 20 -5.24 -1.26 -4.39
C GLY A 20 -3.91 -2.01 -4.45
N GLY A 21 -3.94 -3.34 -4.57
CA GLY A 21 -2.75 -4.17 -4.75
C GLY A 21 -2.08 -3.99 -6.11
N VAL A 22 -2.85 -3.89 -7.20
CA VAL A 22 -2.34 -3.72 -8.57
C VAL A 22 -1.74 -2.34 -8.79
N LEU A 23 -2.39 -1.28 -8.30
CA LEU A 23 -1.92 0.10 -8.42
C LEU A 23 -0.85 0.45 -7.37
N GLY A 24 -0.60 -0.44 -6.41
CA GLY A 24 0.32 -0.20 -5.29
C GLY A 24 -0.20 0.82 -4.27
N ALA A 25 -1.49 1.17 -4.30
CA ALA A 25 -2.12 2.03 -3.30
C ALA A 25 -2.16 1.38 -1.90
N ASP A 26 -1.96 0.05 -1.82
CA ASP A 26 -1.82 -0.68 -0.56
C ASP A 26 -0.38 -0.73 -0.01
N ALA A 27 0.57 -0.06 -0.65
CA ALA A 27 1.98 -0.10 -0.27
C ALA A 27 2.24 0.41 1.16
N TYR A 28 1.52 1.45 1.59
CA TYR A 28 1.65 1.98 2.96
C TYR A 28 1.09 1.01 4.02
N ALA A 29 -0.02 0.32 3.72
CA ALA A 29 -0.58 -0.69 4.61
C ALA A 29 0.41 -1.86 4.80
N LYS A 30 1.00 -2.35 3.70
CA LYS A 30 2.07 -3.37 3.74
C LYS A 30 3.29 -2.90 4.53
N TYR A 31 3.67 -1.62 4.41
CA TYR A 31 4.75 -1.04 5.21
C TYR A 31 4.45 -1.09 6.70
N LEU A 32 3.23 -0.72 7.13
CA LEU A 32 2.84 -0.80 8.53
C LEU A 32 2.81 -2.24 9.06
N GLU A 33 2.28 -3.18 8.27
CA GLU A 33 2.31 -4.61 8.61
C GLU A 33 3.75 -5.11 8.79
N HIS A 34 4.64 -4.74 7.87
CA HIS A 34 6.05 -5.10 7.96
C HIS A 34 6.73 -4.44 9.17
N HIS A 35 6.46 -3.16 9.42
CA HIS A 35 7.01 -2.41 10.54
C HIS A 35 6.58 -3.02 11.88
N GLN A 36 5.31 -3.40 12.00
CA GLN A 36 4.77 -4.09 13.17
C GLN A 36 5.38 -5.48 13.34
N ALA A 37 5.51 -6.25 12.25
CA ALA A 37 6.10 -7.59 12.28
C ALA A 37 7.61 -7.57 12.60
N ALA A 38 8.33 -6.54 12.14
CA ALA A 38 9.76 -6.34 12.42
C ALA A 38 10.04 -5.91 13.87
N GLY A 39 9.01 -5.47 14.60
CA GLY A 39 9.14 -5.09 16.01
C GLY A 39 10.00 -3.85 16.23
N HIS A 40 10.05 -2.93 15.26
CA HIS A 40 10.78 -1.67 15.42
C HIS A 40 10.17 -0.84 16.56
N GLY A 41 11.02 -0.39 17.49
CA GLY A 41 10.63 0.46 18.62
C GLY A 41 10.49 1.94 18.25
N GLU A 42 10.87 2.31 17.03
CA GLU A 42 10.67 3.63 16.44
C GLU A 42 9.22 3.76 15.94
N PRO A 43 8.58 4.94 16.02
CA PRO A 43 7.30 5.15 15.35
C PRO A 43 7.44 4.96 13.82
N PRO A 44 6.45 4.34 13.15
CA PRO A 44 6.45 4.23 11.70
C PRO A 44 6.38 5.62 11.04
N LEU A 45 6.91 5.72 9.83
CA LEU A 45 6.78 6.91 8.99
C LEU A 45 5.31 7.25 8.75
N THR A 46 5.00 8.55 8.67
CA THR A 46 3.67 8.97 8.21
C THR A 46 3.49 8.61 6.73
N GLU A 47 2.23 8.49 6.29
CA GLU A 47 1.92 8.13 4.90
C GLU A 47 2.61 9.05 3.87
N ARG A 48 2.60 10.36 4.12
CA ARG A 48 3.26 11.34 3.24
C ARG A 48 4.77 11.14 3.19
N GLU A 49 5.39 10.87 4.34
CA GLU A 49 6.84 10.63 4.43
C GLU A 49 7.21 9.35 3.71
N PHE A 50 6.42 8.29 3.87
CA PHE A 50 6.60 7.03 3.14
C PHE A 50 6.57 7.24 1.63
N TRP A 51 5.59 7.99 1.11
CA TRP A 51 5.50 8.25 -0.33
C TRP A 51 6.64 9.12 -0.86
N ARG A 52 7.05 10.14 -0.10
CA ARG A 52 8.23 10.96 -0.43
C ARG A 52 9.48 10.10 -0.50
N ASP A 53 9.78 9.38 0.57
CA ASP A 53 10.94 8.49 0.68
C ASP A 53 10.96 7.39 -0.39
N ARG A 54 9.80 6.84 -0.76
CA ARG A 54 9.67 5.91 -1.89
C ARG A 54 10.05 6.57 -3.22
N THR A 55 9.58 7.79 -3.46
CA THR A 55 9.85 8.56 -4.68
C THR A 55 11.32 8.94 -4.75
N ASP A 56 11.88 9.42 -3.64
CA ASP A 56 13.30 9.80 -3.53
C ASP A 56 14.23 8.61 -3.82
N ARG A 57 13.89 7.42 -3.33
CA ARG A 57 14.64 6.20 -3.66
C ARG A 57 14.55 5.81 -5.13
N GLN A 58 13.39 6.01 -5.78
CA GLN A 58 13.24 5.73 -7.20
C GLN A 58 13.99 6.74 -8.07
N ASP A 59 14.03 8.00 -7.65
CA ASP A 59 14.77 9.07 -8.34
C ASP A 59 16.29 8.89 -8.17
N SER A 60 16.72 8.61 -6.94
CA SER A 60 18.15 8.44 -6.59
C SER A 60 18.73 7.11 -7.08
N ASN A 61 17.91 6.09 -7.26
CA ASN A 61 18.32 4.77 -7.75
C ASN A 61 17.40 4.33 -8.88
N PRO A 62 17.58 4.88 -10.10
CA PRO A 62 16.81 4.48 -11.26
C PRO A 62 17.30 3.11 -11.74
N GLN A 63 16.87 2.06 -11.03
CA GLN A 63 17.11 0.66 -11.37
C GLN A 63 16.54 0.43 -12.79
N GLY A 64 17.41 0.35 -13.80
CA GLY A 64 17.00 0.17 -15.20
C GLY A 64 17.50 1.21 -16.20
N ARG A 65 18.39 2.14 -15.82
CA ARG A 65 19.20 2.88 -16.82
C ARG A 65 20.37 2.01 -17.28
N CYS A 66 20.08 0.86 -17.88
CA CYS A 66 21.05 0.24 -18.77
C CYS A 66 21.05 1.04 -20.07
N CYS A 67 22.15 1.77 -20.28
CA CYS A 67 22.68 1.99 -21.62
C CYS A 67 22.98 0.65 -22.28
#